data_AF-Q54MX9-F1
#
_entry.id   AF-Q54MX9-F1
#
_cell.length_a   1.000
_cell.length_b   1.000
_cell.length_c   1.000
_cell.angle_alpha   90.00
_cell.angle_beta   90.00
_cell.angle_gamma   90.00
#
_symmetry.space_group_name_H-M   'P 1'
#
loop_
_entity.id
_entity.type
_entity.pdbx_description
1 polymer ?
#
loop_
_entity_poly.entity_id
_entity_poly.type
_entity_poly.pdbx_seq_one_letter_code
_entity_poly.pdbx_strand_id
1 'polypeptide(L)'
;MNKNFLFTLFLVFVNVIFVASQRVNISVDYSINKGYSNSQCGVDTEPACTSLEDAGNRAILESVENNATPILIYILSNINGSAPASLGNLYSVCAFIQILSPNASNPFTIDGSNTDQPFLTIEEPSEQQTTSSTSSSSSSSPTCLIQRKIYISNLKFTNWKQTLIKIHINQETKETPTDQSKSIILQVFRTEVSYSSSILLIYPKNQNEYYNYNSIAILAMITAKYMTSSPNLLAPNSIDELLPPLYIVGAAVQDQIYLENSNISLTPFFYIEKCLWKGGIRNISNNIFSCNPYMFFVKSHMFSIGMISFFNNEVMTYIYILEQQADFVAITPVADLANISTPTYCHKNKYLNHQYYNSFTVFIRGNSTFSDLYFNMLSYYKSNIDFFYAQDSNINFEFAATYPPNRGYANLFKIINCTLRIYNVDMSVYQFPIVGSNSSVYLDSYYLNNTLIFKNETFCNCSDCLYYEYLNSNIKRIDTSFRYSLCNPKLTPTPSTTTTPTPSTTTTSTSTTITDPTATTTTTTTLIPTSTTSTTTSTTSTTTTTTTTIITTTAATTMTATTAATTTTSIPTTSITTSDITTSPIQTGSHSTSSAEKISMAEPTSKRTSIMVLFIVVIVFIFM
;
A
#
# COMPACT_ATOMS: atom_id res chain seq x y z
N MET A 1 10.07 10.79 23.79
CA MET A 1 8.65 10.41 23.90
C MET A 1 8.36 9.29 22.91
N ASN A 2 7.74 8.18 23.31
CA ASN A 2 7.44 7.07 22.39
C ASN A 2 6.32 7.48 21.41
N LYS A 3 6.55 7.38 20.10
CA LYS A 3 5.56 7.76 19.07
C LYS A 3 4.25 6.95 19.19
N ASN A 4 4.30 5.74 19.75
CA ASN A 4 3.09 4.93 20.00
C ASN A 4 2.23 5.50 21.14
N PHE A 5 2.81 6.19 22.13
CA PHE A 5 2.04 6.88 23.17
C PHE A 5 1.27 8.07 22.59
N LEU A 6 1.92 8.85 21.72
CA LEU A 6 1.30 9.95 20.98
C LEU A 6 0.17 9.45 20.07
N PHE A 7 0.33 8.27 19.46
CA PHE A 7 -0.71 7.60 18.69
C PHE A 7 -1.93 7.18 19.55
N THR A 8 -1.70 6.55 20.71
CA THR A 8 -2.78 6.21 21.65
C THR A 8 -3.48 7.47 22.17
N LEU A 9 -2.72 8.52 22.49
CA LEU A 9 -3.28 9.82 22.92
C LEU A 9 -4.16 10.44 21.83
N PHE A 10 -3.75 10.34 20.55
CA PHE A 10 -4.56 10.80 19.41
C PHE A 10 -5.84 9.98 19.24
N LEU A 11 -5.78 8.64 19.37
CA LEU A 11 -6.99 7.80 19.33
C LEU A 11 -7.94 8.13 20.49
N VAL A 12 -7.42 8.34 21.70
CA VAL A 12 -8.22 8.81 22.85
C VAL A 12 -8.83 10.19 22.55
N PHE A 13 -8.06 11.13 22.01
CA PHE A 13 -8.53 12.47 21.65
C PHE A 13 -9.65 12.45 20.59
N VAL A 14 -9.53 11.63 19.55
CA VAL A 14 -10.59 11.44 18.53
C VAL A 14 -11.87 10.87 19.17
N ASN A 15 -11.75 9.85 20.01
CA ASN A 15 -12.91 9.29 20.72
C ASN A 15 -13.52 10.30 21.72
N VAL A 16 -12.71 11.08 22.42
CA VAL A 16 -13.18 12.12 23.35
C VAL A 16 -13.89 13.25 22.60
N ILE A 17 -13.38 13.70 21.44
CA ILE A 17 -14.12 14.62 20.56
C ILE A 17 -15.47 14.01 20.19
N PHE A 18 -15.53 12.74 19.76
CA PHE A 18 -16.79 12.12 19.34
C PHE A 18 -17.78 11.86 20.47
N VAL A 19 -17.31 11.64 21.70
CA VAL A 19 -18.16 11.42 22.88
C VAL A 19 -18.60 12.73 23.55
N ALA A 20 -17.78 13.79 23.50
CA ALA A 20 -18.05 15.05 24.20
C ALA A 20 -18.62 16.17 23.31
N SER A 21 -18.43 16.14 21.98
CA SER A 21 -18.98 17.16 21.08
C SER A 21 -20.45 16.92 20.78
N GLN A 22 -21.17 18.00 20.46
CA GLN A 22 -22.32 17.89 19.56
C GLN A 22 -21.83 17.32 18.21
N ARG A 23 -22.60 16.42 17.63
CA ARG A 23 -22.29 15.74 16.36
C ARG A 23 -23.59 15.40 15.65
N VAL A 24 -23.56 15.40 14.33
CA VAL A 24 -24.70 14.95 13.52
C VAL A 24 -24.61 13.44 13.35
N ASN A 25 -25.66 12.71 13.70
CA ASN A 25 -25.74 11.26 13.46
C ASN A 25 -26.61 11.03 12.23
N ILE A 26 -26.09 10.34 11.21
CA ILE A 26 -26.82 9.94 10.00
C ILE A 26 -26.98 8.42 10.04
N SER A 27 -28.20 7.94 10.23
CA SER A 27 -28.53 6.52 10.29
C SER A 27 -28.75 5.92 8.90
N VAL A 28 -28.16 4.76 8.61
CA VAL A 28 -28.24 4.07 7.32
C VAL A 28 -28.66 2.61 7.52
N ASP A 29 -29.77 2.19 6.89
CA ASP A 29 -30.31 0.84 7.00
C ASP A 29 -30.86 0.35 5.65
N TYR A 30 -30.26 -0.70 5.08
CA TYR A 30 -30.70 -1.33 3.82
C TYR A 30 -31.82 -2.37 4.04
N SER A 31 -32.26 -2.61 5.28
CA SER A 31 -33.30 -3.60 5.60
C SER A 31 -34.72 -3.02 5.63
N ILE A 32 -34.87 -1.69 5.48
CA ILE A 32 -36.16 -0.99 5.47
C ILE A 32 -36.48 -0.39 4.11
N ASN A 33 -37.78 -0.15 3.84
CA ASN A 33 -38.22 0.56 2.64
C ASN A 33 -37.96 2.07 2.74
N LYS A 34 -37.67 2.73 1.60
CA LYS A 34 -37.42 4.18 1.53
C LYS A 34 -38.64 4.99 1.99
N GLY A 35 -38.55 5.57 3.19
CA GLY A 35 -39.61 6.32 3.86
C GLY A 35 -39.58 7.84 3.67
N TYR A 36 -38.72 8.35 2.78
CA TYR A 36 -38.44 9.79 2.58
C TYR A 36 -38.38 10.13 1.09
N SER A 37 -38.80 11.35 0.72
CA SER A 37 -38.92 11.80 -0.68
C SER A 37 -37.73 12.60 -1.20
N ASN A 38 -36.96 13.23 -0.29
CA ASN A 38 -35.91 14.22 -0.60
C ASN A 38 -34.53 13.72 -0.14
N SER A 39 -33.48 14.53 -0.25
CA SER A 39 -32.15 14.26 0.34
C SER A 39 -32.09 14.34 1.88
N GLN A 40 -33.24 14.40 2.57
CA GLN A 40 -33.34 14.49 4.01
C GLN A 40 -33.72 13.12 4.59
N CYS A 41 -32.71 12.41 5.09
CA CYS A 41 -32.83 11.15 5.81
C CYS A 41 -31.78 11.02 6.93
N GLY A 42 -32.08 10.15 7.89
CA GLY A 42 -31.12 9.61 8.85
C GLY A 42 -30.80 10.47 10.07
N VAL A 43 -31.22 11.74 10.12
CA VAL A 43 -30.90 12.67 11.22
C VAL A 43 -32.05 12.79 12.21
N ASP A 44 -31.74 12.65 13.51
CA ASP A 44 -32.62 12.80 14.67
C ASP A 44 -33.99 12.08 14.61
N THR A 45 -35.00 12.71 14.01
CA THR A 45 -36.38 12.18 13.90
C THR A 45 -36.77 11.74 12.49
N GLU A 46 -35.86 11.90 11.51
CA GLU A 46 -36.04 11.45 10.14
C GLU A 46 -35.91 9.92 10.02
N PRO A 47 -36.59 9.28 9.04
CA PRO A 47 -36.36 7.87 8.74
C PRO A 47 -34.92 7.64 8.27
N ALA A 48 -34.33 6.49 8.62
CA ALA A 48 -32.97 6.13 8.23
C ALA A 48 -32.78 6.12 6.70
N CYS A 49 -31.61 6.55 6.25
CA CYS A 49 -31.23 6.49 4.84
C CYS A 49 -31.16 5.03 4.38
N THR A 50 -31.81 4.74 3.25
CA THR A 50 -31.90 3.39 2.65
C THR A 50 -30.84 3.11 1.59
N SER A 51 -29.90 4.04 1.41
CA SER A 51 -28.70 3.85 0.61
C SER A 51 -27.52 4.59 1.25
N LEU A 52 -26.30 4.17 0.91
CA LEU A 52 -25.09 4.91 1.28
C LEU A 52 -24.99 6.24 0.51
N GLU A 53 -25.58 6.32 -0.69
CA GLU A 53 -25.54 7.50 -1.53
C GLU A 53 -26.44 8.61 -0.97
N ASP A 54 -27.65 8.29 -0.53
CA ASP A 54 -28.52 9.22 0.21
C ASP A 54 -27.80 9.74 1.48
N ALA A 55 -27.08 8.86 2.20
CA ALA A 55 -26.34 9.23 3.41
C ALA A 55 -25.10 10.09 3.14
N GLY A 56 -24.39 9.84 2.03
CA GLY A 56 -23.28 10.67 1.57
C GLY A 56 -23.74 12.06 1.13
N ASN A 57 -24.86 12.12 0.40
CA ASN A 57 -25.52 13.38 0.05
C ASN A 57 -25.98 14.16 1.29
N ARG A 58 -26.55 13.49 2.30
CA ARG A 58 -26.87 14.15 3.58
C ARG A 58 -25.62 14.66 4.30
N ALA A 59 -24.52 13.91 4.31
CA ALA A 59 -23.27 14.35 4.91
C ALA A 59 -22.66 15.59 4.21
N ILE A 60 -22.91 15.79 2.91
CA ILE A 60 -22.54 17.03 2.20
C ILE A 60 -23.38 18.22 2.70
N LEU A 61 -24.71 18.06 2.80
CA LEU A 61 -25.61 19.12 3.30
C LEU A 61 -25.26 19.52 4.74
N GLU A 62 -25.14 18.54 5.62
CA GLU A 62 -24.78 18.72 7.03
C GLU A 62 -23.41 19.39 7.22
N SER A 63 -22.46 19.11 6.33
CA SER A 63 -21.14 19.77 6.35
C SER A 63 -21.19 21.26 6.00
N VAL A 64 -22.21 21.71 5.29
CA VAL A 64 -22.40 23.13 4.94
C VAL A 64 -23.22 23.83 6.03
N GLU A 65 -24.30 23.20 6.49
CA GLU A 65 -25.23 23.79 7.47
C GLU A 65 -24.62 23.86 8.88
N ASN A 66 -23.96 22.78 9.34
CA ASN A 66 -23.45 22.67 10.72
C ASN A 66 -21.94 22.97 10.86
N ASN A 67 -21.35 23.67 9.88
CA ASN A 67 -20.02 24.32 9.90
C ASN A 67 -18.96 23.67 10.83
N ALA A 68 -18.23 22.68 10.30
CA ALA A 68 -17.18 21.91 10.99
C ALA A 68 -17.62 21.00 12.16
N THR A 69 -18.92 20.92 12.49
CA THR A 69 -19.46 19.89 13.40
C THR A 69 -19.12 18.48 12.90
N PRO A 70 -18.70 17.53 13.77
CA PRO A 70 -18.43 16.16 13.34
C PRO A 70 -19.70 15.43 12.88
N ILE A 71 -19.58 14.68 11.79
CA ILE A 71 -20.65 13.87 11.20
C ILE A 71 -20.34 12.38 11.45
N LEU A 72 -21.36 11.61 11.81
CA LEU A 72 -21.27 10.17 12.11
C LEU A 72 -22.29 9.38 11.30
N ILE A 73 -21.83 8.68 10.26
CA ILE A 73 -22.62 7.77 9.46
C ILE A 73 -22.64 6.39 10.14
N TYR A 74 -23.78 6.03 10.73
CA TYR A 74 -24.04 4.72 11.34
C TYR A 74 -24.64 3.78 10.30
N ILE A 75 -23.93 2.70 9.98
CA ILE A 75 -24.50 1.57 9.24
C ILE A 75 -25.16 0.64 10.25
N LEU A 76 -26.48 0.40 10.10
CA LEU A 76 -27.34 -0.32 11.05
C LEU A 76 -27.62 -1.77 10.65
N SER A 77 -27.31 -2.17 9.42
CA SER A 77 -27.55 -3.52 8.90
C SER A 77 -26.48 -3.93 7.88
N ASN A 78 -26.44 -5.23 7.50
CA ASN A 78 -25.58 -5.71 6.43
C ASN A 78 -26.11 -5.24 5.07
N ILE A 79 -25.21 -4.77 4.20
CA ILE A 79 -25.53 -4.46 2.80
C ILE A 79 -25.26 -5.73 1.99
N ASN A 80 -26.32 -6.40 1.54
CA ASN A 80 -26.30 -7.73 0.93
C ASN A 80 -25.97 -7.75 -0.59
N GLY A 81 -25.48 -6.63 -1.14
CA GLY A 81 -25.11 -6.50 -2.54
C GLY A 81 -26.30 -6.40 -3.51
N SER A 82 -27.55 -6.48 -3.06
CA SER A 82 -28.73 -6.37 -3.94
C SER A 82 -28.94 -4.98 -4.55
N ALA A 83 -28.29 -3.95 -4.02
CA ALA A 83 -28.25 -2.59 -4.53
C ALA A 83 -26.81 -2.01 -4.42
N PRO A 84 -26.46 -0.99 -5.21
CA PRO A 84 -25.13 -0.36 -5.15
C PRO A 84 -24.79 0.21 -3.78
N ALA A 85 -23.52 0.07 -3.38
CA ALA A 85 -23.03 0.38 -2.04
C ALA A 85 -21.93 1.47 -2.05
N SER A 86 -22.25 2.70 -2.46
CA SER A 86 -21.29 3.82 -2.51
C SER A 86 -21.78 5.03 -1.71
N LEU A 87 -20.86 5.75 -1.04
CA LEU A 87 -21.10 7.07 -0.45
C LEU A 87 -21.08 8.21 -1.49
N GLY A 88 -20.84 7.90 -2.76
CA GLY A 88 -20.67 8.89 -3.82
C GLY A 88 -19.34 9.65 -3.70
N ASN A 89 -19.35 10.90 -4.16
CA ASN A 89 -18.20 11.80 -4.17
C ASN A 89 -18.27 12.84 -3.05
N LEU A 90 -17.49 12.64 -1.98
CA LEU A 90 -17.48 13.50 -0.80
C LEU A 90 -16.49 14.68 -0.91
N TYR A 91 -16.06 15.06 -2.12
CA TYR A 91 -15.17 16.21 -2.34
C TYR A 91 -15.71 17.53 -1.73
N SER A 92 -17.02 17.73 -1.74
CA SER A 92 -17.67 18.93 -1.16
C SER A 92 -17.81 18.92 0.37
N VAL A 93 -17.49 17.82 1.06
CA VAL A 93 -17.52 17.77 2.52
C VAL A 93 -16.31 18.52 3.09
N CYS A 94 -16.54 19.44 4.01
CA CYS A 94 -15.53 20.21 4.74
C CYS A 94 -15.59 19.94 6.25
N ALA A 95 -15.84 18.69 6.64
CA ALA A 95 -16.07 18.25 8.01
C ALA A 95 -15.13 17.09 8.44
N PHE A 96 -15.23 16.72 9.71
CA PHE A 96 -14.87 15.37 10.16
C PHE A 96 -16.05 14.45 9.84
N ILE A 97 -15.80 13.33 9.14
CA ILE A 97 -16.76 12.23 8.97
C ILE A 97 -16.22 10.97 9.66
N GLN A 98 -17.04 10.32 10.47
CA GLN A 98 -16.83 8.91 10.86
C GLN A 98 -17.88 8.03 10.18
N ILE A 99 -17.48 6.86 9.70
CA ILE A 99 -18.34 5.86 9.06
C ILE A 99 -18.09 4.53 9.76
N LEU A 100 -19.11 3.94 10.38
CA LEU A 100 -18.94 2.73 11.17
C LEU A 100 -20.17 1.83 11.25
N SER A 101 -19.94 0.55 11.55
CA SER A 101 -20.96 -0.27 12.22
C SER A 101 -20.82 -0.16 13.75
N PRO A 102 -21.95 -0.12 14.50
CA PRO A 102 -21.93 0.09 15.95
C PRO A 102 -21.34 -1.10 16.73
N ASN A 103 -21.28 -2.30 16.13
CA ASN A 103 -20.77 -3.50 16.79
C ASN A 103 -19.33 -3.81 16.37
N ALA A 104 -18.36 -3.33 17.17
CA ALA A 104 -16.94 -3.60 16.95
C ALA A 104 -16.53 -5.09 17.04
N SER A 105 -17.37 -5.95 17.65
CA SER A 105 -17.11 -7.38 17.81
C SER A 105 -17.73 -8.23 16.69
N ASN A 106 -18.80 -7.74 16.04
CA ASN A 106 -19.35 -8.30 14.81
C ASN A 106 -19.62 -7.19 13.79
N PRO A 107 -18.59 -6.69 13.09
CA PRO A 107 -18.72 -5.65 12.09
C PRO A 107 -19.71 -6.01 10.97
N PHE A 108 -20.56 -5.06 10.57
CA PHE A 108 -21.44 -5.27 9.42
C PHE A 108 -20.66 -5.43 8.11
N THR A 109 -21.22 -6.24 7.23
CA THR A 109 -20.66 -6.59 5.92
C THR A 109 -21.30 -5.72 4.84
N ILE A 110 -20.45 -5.22 3.94
CA ILE A 110 -20.78 -4.43 2.76
C ILE A 110 -20.35 -5.22 1.53
N ASP A 111 -21.31 -5.91 0.93
CA ASP A 111 -21.13 -6.62 -0.32
C ASP A 111 -21.21 -5.65 -1.52
N GLY A 112 -20.15 -5.61 -2.32
CA GLY A 112 -19.98 -4.73 -3.48
C GLY A 112 -20.30 -5.40 -4.83
N SER A 113 -20.95 -6.56 -4.85
CA SER A 113 -21.13 -7.38 -6.06
C SER A 113 -21.82 -6.66 -7.24
N ASN A 114 -22.77 -5.76 -6.94
CA ASN A 114 -23.48 -4.87 -7.87
C ASN A 114 -23.05 -3.38 -7.75
N THR A 115 -21.83 -3.10 -7.29
CA THR A 115 -21.31 -1.73 -7.16
C THR A 115 -20.22 -1.43 -8.20
N ASP A 116 -20.55 -0.61 -9.21
CA ASP A 116 -19.62 -0.16 -10.26
C ASP A 116 -18.84 1.12 -9.90
N GLN A 117 -18.95 1.61 -8.66
CA GLN A 117 -18.24 2.78 -8.13
C GLN A 117 -17.43 2.42 -6.87
N PRO A 118 -16.43 3.23 -6.46
CA PRO A 118 -15.80 3.08 -5.16
C PRO A 118 -16.77 3.21 -3.98
N PHE A 119 -16.48 2.58 -2.85
CA PHE A 119 -17.22 2.80 -1.60
C PHE A 119 -17.13 4.28 -1.16
N LEU A 120 -15.94 4.87 -1.28
CA LEU A 120 -15.66 6.28 -0.99
C LEU A 120 -14.88 6.90 -2.15
N THR A 121 -15.42 7.97 -2.75
CA THR A 121 -14.70 8.81 -3.70
C THR A 121 -14.47 10.21 -3.11
N ILE A 122 -13.26 10.75 -3.31
CA ILE A 122 -12.94 12.17 -3.15
C ILE A 122 -12.31 12.61 -4.46
N GLU A 123 -13.13 13.12 -5.37
CA GLU A 123 -12.71 13.48 -6.72
C GLU A 123 -13.11 14.91 -7.04
N GLU A 124 -12.12 15.74 -7.36
CA GLU A 124 -12.36 17.10 -7.79
C GLU A 124 -13.11 17.08 -9.13
N PRO A 125 -14.10 17.97 -9.36
CA PRO A 125 -14.70 18.12 -10.70
C PRO A 125 -13.64 18.42 -11.77
N SER A 126 -13.97 18.18 -13.03
CA SER A 126 -13.13 18.64 -14.15
C SER A 126 -13.56 20.03 -14.56
N GLU A 127 -12.61 20.96 -14.73
CA GLU A 127 -12.86 22.40 -14.91
C GLU A 127 -13.87 22.72 -16.02
N GLN A 128 -13.87 21.92 -17.09
CA GLN A 128 -14.75 22.05 -18.25
C GLN A 128 -16.25 21.80 -17.98
N GLN A 129 -16.64 21.28 -16.80
CA GLN A 129 -18.03 20.93 -16.51
C GLN A 129 -18.82 22.06 -15.79
N THR A 130 -18.22 23.24 -15.62
CA THR A 130 -18.81 24.38 -14.90
C THR A 130 -19.59 25.37 -15.78
N THR A 131 -19.75 25.09 -17.08
CA THR A 131 -20.31 26.04 -18.06
C THR A 131 -21.76 25.76 -18.49
N SER A 132 -22.51 24.85 -17.84
CA SER A 132 -23.85 24.44 -18.32
C SER A 132 -24.89 24.15 -17.23
N SER A 133 -25.01 25.01 -16.22
CA SER A 133 -26.25 25.15 -15.43
C SER A 133 -26.42 26.58 -14.92
N THR A 134 -27.64 27.09 -14.99
CA THR A 134 -27.95 28.52 -14.80
C THR A 134 -28.09 28.90 -13.32
N SER A 135 -27.86 30.19 -13.01
CA SER A 135 -28.08 30.88 -11.72
C SER A 135 -27.10 30.53 -10.59
N SER A 136 -26.21 31.49 -10.30
CA SER A 136 -25.65 31.88 -8.98
C SER A 136 -25.52 30.78 -7.89
N SER A 137 -24.33 30.47 -7.36
CA SER A 137 -23.12 31.31 -7.23
C SER A 137 -21.81 30.53 -7.25
N SER A 138 -20.75 31.19 -7.75
CA SER A 138 -19.32 30.85 -7.55
C SER A 138 -18.92 29.37 -7.68
N SER A 139 -18.55 28.95 -8.90
CA SER A 139 -17.95 27.64 -9.20
C SER A 139 -16.49 27.51 -8.74
N SER A 140 -16.16 28.03 -7.55
CA SER A 140 -14.87 27.83 -6.89
C SER A 140 -14.86 26.48 -6.18
N SER A 141 -13.74 25.76 -6.23
CA SER A 141 -13.51 24.59 -5.36
C SER A 141 -13.82 24.95 -3.89
N PRO A 142 -14.54 24.09 -3.14
CA PRO A 142 -15.12 24.47 -1.86
C PRO A 142 -14.04 24.71 -0.80
N THR A 143 -13.78 25.98 -0.50
CA THR A 143 -12.72 26.40 0.43
C THR A 143 -13.06 26.01 1.87
N CYS A 144 -12.67 24.81 2.27
CA CYS A 144 -12.87 24.32 3.62
C CYS A 144 -12.12 25.19 4.64
N LEU A 145 -12.75 25.51 5.76
CA LEU A 145 -12.11 26.18 6.90
C LEU A 145 -11.24 25.21 7.73
N ILE A 146 -11.46 23.90 7.57
CA ILE A 146 -10.72 22.83 8.24
C ILE A 146 -10.31 21.73 7.26
N GLN A 147 -9.21 21.03 7.55
CA GLN A 147 -8.79 19.81 6.87
C GLN A 147 -9.91 18.76 6.90
N ARG A 148 -10.22 18.12 5.77
CA ARG A 148 -11.16 16.98 5.74
C ARG A 148 -10.57 15.81 6.53
N LYS A 149 -11.37 15.14 7.36
CA LYS A 149 -10.91 13.95 8.10
C LYS A 149 -11.97 12.87 8.04
N ILE A 150 -11.65 11.72 7.45
CA ILE A 150 -12.59 10.62 7.22
C ILE A 150 -12.08 9.36 7.94
N TYR A 151 -12.93 8.79 8.79
CA TYR A 151 -12.60 7.66 9.67
C TYR A 151 -13.56 6.49 9.40
N ILE A 152 -13.10 5.52 8.62
CA ILE A 152 -13.82 4.27 8.33
C ILE A 152 -13.42 3.26 9.42
N SER A 153 -14.38 2.69 10.15
CA SER A 153 -14.06 1.77 11.24
C SER A 153 -15.10 0.67 11.48
N ASN A 154 -14.64 -0.51 11.92
CA ASN A 154 -15.48 -1.67 12.18
C ASN A 154 -16.41 -1.99 10.99
N LEU A 155 -15.85 -2.39 9.84
CA LEU A 155 -16.63 -2.82 8.66
C LEU A 155 -15.96 -4.01 7.98
N LYS A 156 -16.74 -4.84 7.28
CA LYS A 156 -16.22 -5.86 6.36
C LYS A 156 -16.62 -5.53 4.94
N PHE A 157 -15.68 -5.51 4.00
CA PHE A 157 -15.96 -5.37 2.57
C PHE A 157 -15.83 -6.73 1.89
N THR A 158 -16.81 -7.12 1.06
CA THR A 158 -16.78 -8.37 0.28
C THR A 158 -17.25 -8.17 -1.16
N ASN A 159 -16.78 -9.02 -2.09
CA ASN A 159 -17.20 -9.02 -3.50
C ASN A 159 -16.89 -7.73 -4.28
N TRP A 160 -15.81 -7.03 -3.93
CA TRP A 160 -15.46 -5.71 -4.48
C TRP A 160 -14.59 -5.80 -5.74
N LYS A 161 -15.21 -5.57 -6.90
CA LYS A 161 -14.52 -5.50 -8.20
C LYS A 161 -13.80 -4.15 -8.40
N GLN A 162 -14.39 -3.07 -7.90
CA GLN A 162 -13.85 -1.70 -7.91
C GLN A 162 -12.87 -1.46 -6.74
N THR A 163 -12.08 -0.40 -6.81
CA THR A 163 -11.30 0.08 -5.66
C THR A 163 -12.23 0.57 -4.54
N LEU A 164 -11.99 0.17 -3.29
CA LEU A 164 -12.81 0.66 -2.17
C LEU A 164 -12.74 2.18 -1.98
N ILE A 165 -11.53 2.76 -1.96
CA ILE A 165 -11.32 4.18 -1.67
C ILE A 165 -10.51 4.85 -2.79
N LYS A 166 -11.08 5.88 -3.41
CA LYS A 166 -10.47 6.66 -4.49
C LYS A 166 -10.28 8.12 -4.06
N ILE A 167 -9.07 8.66 -4.22
CA ILE A 167 -8.77 10.09 -4.06
C ILE A 167 -8.07 10.60 -5.32
N HIS A 168 -8.72 11.55 -6.02
CA HIS A 168 -8.28 12.13 -7.30
C HIS A 168 -8.54 13.65 -7.31
N ILE A 169 -7.61 14.40 -6.74
CA ILE A 169 -7.69 15.86 -6.57
C ILE A 169 -6.40 16.54 -7.05
N ASN A 170 -6.44 17.85 -7.23
CA ASN A 170 -5.25 18.69 -7.29
C ASN A 170 -4.61 18.74 -5.89
N GLN A 171 -3.51 18.04 -5.67
CA GLN A 171 -2.79 18.05 -4.39
C GLN A 171 -2.11 19.42 -4.17
N GLU A 172 -1.95 19.81 -2.91
CA GLU A 172 -1.16 21.00 -2.55
C GLU A 172 0.33 20.76 -2.84
N THR A 173 1.01 21.79 -3.32
CA THR A 173 2.43 21.75 -3.72
C THR A 173 3.34 22.61 -2.84
N LYS A 174 2.75 23.48 -2.01
CA LYS A 174 3.47 24.26 -0.99
C LYS A 174 3.70 23.43 0.26
N GLU A 175 4.86 23.57 0.89
CA GLU A 175 5.22 22.92 2.17
C GLU A 175 4.22 23.21 3.29
N THR A 176 3.68 24.43 3.33
CA THR A 176 2.60 24.86 4.21
C THR A 176 1.27 24.87 3.44
N PRO A 177 0.27 24.05 3.82
CA PRO A 177 -1.01 24.03 3.11
C PRO A 177 -1.77 25.34 3.20
N THR A 178 -1.91 25.99 2.06
CA THR A 178 -2.66 27.24 1.90
C THR A 178 -4.15 27.00 1.66
N ASP A 179 -4.51 25.78 1.24
CA ASP A 179 -5.90 25.36 1.06
C ASP A 179 -6.18 24.07 1.85
N GLN A 180 -7.05 24.16 2.86
CA GLN A 180 -7.50 23.01 3.63
C GLN A 180 -8.42 22.09 2.80
N SER A 181 -9.01 22.58 1.70
CA SER A 181 -9.74 21.79 0.70
C SER A 181 -8.84 20.89 -0.15
N LYS A 182 -7.52 21.01 -0.02
CA LYS A 182 -6.53 20.06 -0.59
C LYS A 182 -5.93 19.13 0.46
N SER A 183 -6.32 19.30 1.72
CA SER A 183 -5.78 18.54 2.85
C SER A 183 -6.79 17.50 3.36
N ILE A 184 -6.35 16.25 3.48
CA ILE A 184 -7.17 15.08 3.82
C ILE A 184 -6.44 14.21 4.85
N ILE A 185 -7.12 13.84 5.93
CA ILE A 185 -6.76 12.66 6.74
C ILE A 185 -7.74 11.54 6.41
N LEU A 186 -7.24 10.39 5.98
CA LEU A 186 -8.02 9.15 5.90
C LEU A 186 -7.54 8.20 7.00
N GLN A 187 -8.45 7.68 7.81
CA GLN A 187 -8.18 6.59 8.74
C GLN A 187 -9.11 5.42 8.43
N VAL A 188 -8.54 4.22 8.34
CA VAL A 188 -9.26 2.94 8.16
C VAL A 188 -8.83 2.04 9.31
N PHE A 189 -9.77 1.59 10.16
CA PHE A 189 -9.44 0.95 11.43
C PHE A 189 -10.35 -0.23 11.77
N ARG A 190 -9.75 -1.41 12.00
CA ARG A 190 -10.48 -2.69 12.21
C ARG A 190 -11.43 -2.98 11.04
N THR A 191 -10.92 -2.79 9.83
CA THR A 191 -11.64 -3.10 8.60
C THR A 191 -11.17 -4.44 8.04
N GLU A 192 -12.12 -5.32 7.74
CA GLU A 192 -11.86 -6.55 6.98
C GLU A 192 -12.12 -6.29 5.50
N VAL A 193 -11.29 -6.82 4.61
CA VAL A 193 -11.50 -6.80 3.15
C VAL A 193 -11.30 -8.21 2.62
N SER A 194 -12.39 -8.92 2.33
CA SER A 194 -12.39 -10.31 1.88
C SER A 194 -12.84 -10.38 0.43
N TYR A 195 -11.99 -10.83 -0.50
CA TYR A 195 -12.25 -10.79 -1.94
C TYR A 195 -12.52 -9.36 -2.47
N SER A 196 -11.44 -8.61 -2.64
CA SER A 196 -11.42 -7.35 -3.40
C SER A 196 -10.29 -7.37 -4.44
N SER A 197 -10.43 -6.55 -5.48
CA SER A 197 -9.39 -6.30 -6.47
C SER A 197 -8.49 -5.10 -6.12
N SER A 198 -9.04 -4.09 -5.44
CA SER A 198 -8.28 -2.91 -5.03
C SER A 198 -8.87 -2.24 -3.77
N ILE A 199 -8.00 -1.73 -2.90
CA ILE A 199 -8.35 -1.15 -1.59
C ILE A 199 -8.23 0.36 -1.63
N LEU A 200 -7.10 0.88 -2.12
CA LEU A 200 -6.80 2.31 -2.08
C LEU A 200 -6.12 2.77 -3.38
N LEU A 201 -6.72 3.77 -4.03
CA LEU A 201 -6.21 4.44 -5.22
C LEU A 201 -6.12 5.95 -4.91
N ILE A 202 -4.89 6.43 -4.72
CA ILE A 202 -4.59 7.86 -4.54
C ILE A 202 -3.69 8.28 -5.68
N TYR A 203 -4.15 9.24 -6.49
CA TYR A 203 -3.38 9.80 -7.60
C TYR A 203 -3.74 11.28 -7.81
N PRO A 204 -2.76 12.19 -7.91
CA PRO A 204 -3.03 13.61 -8.16
C PRO A 204 -3.51 13.88 -9.59
N LYS A 205 -4.38 14.89 -9.73
CA LYS A 205 -4.77 15.48 -11.02
C LYS A 205 -3.63 16.30 -11.64
N ASN A 206 -2.93 17.07 -10.82
CA ASN A 206 -1.83 17.97 -11.19
C ASN A 206 -0.52 17.21 -11.46
N GLN A 207 -0.58 16.24 -12.37
CA GLN A 207 0.52 15.32 -12.63
C GLN A 207 1.82 16.03 -13.04
N ASN A 208 2.95 15.48 -12.58
CA ASN A 208 4.34 15.95 -12.73
C ASN A 208 4.82 16.98 -11.70
N GLU A 209 3.95 17.60 -10.90
CA GLU A 209 4.37 18.56 -9.87
C GLU A 209 5.09 17.89 -8.67
N TYR A 210 5.67 18.74 -7.80
CA TYR A 210 6.20 18.34 -6.50
C TYR A 210 5.09 18.50 -5.45
N TYR A 211 4.52 17.38 -5.01
CA TYR A 211 3.40 17.39 -4.08
C TYR A 211 3.87 17.48 -2.63
N ASN A 212 3.17 18.24 -1.80
CA ASN A 212 3.30 18.16 -0.36
C ASN A 212 2.60 16.89 0.12
N TYR A 213 3.37 15.81 0.30
CA TYR A 213 2.85 14.52 0.77
C TYR A 213 2.16 14.60 2.14
N ASN A 214 2.41 15.65 2.96
CA ASN A 214 1.72 15.85 4.24
C ASN A 214 0.27 16.34 4.08
N SER A 215 -0.12 16.82 2.88
CA SER A 215 -1.50 17.24 2.60
C SER A 215 -2.47 16.07 2.68
N ILE A 216 -2.08 14.89 2.19
CA ILE A 216 -2.86 13.65 2.26
C ILE A 216 -2.18 12.67 3.22
N ALA A 217 -2.75 12.51 4.42
CA ALA A 217 -2.26 11.60 5.44
C ALA A 217 -3.17 10.37 5.59
N ILE A 218 -2.60 9.18 5.41
CA ILE A 218 -3.31 7.89 5.45
C ILE A 218 -2.88 7.08 6.67
N LEU A 219 -3.85 6.62 7.46
CA LEU A 219 -3.66 5.61 8.49
C LEU A 219 -4.50 4.37 8.14
N ALA A 220 -3.86 3.22 7.92
CA ALA A 220 -4.57 1.98 7.58
C ALA A 220 -4.29 0.85 8.57
N MET A 221 -5.32 0.30 9.21
CA MET A 221 -5.29 -0.94 9.99
C MET A 221 -6.36 -1.89 9.44
N ILE A 222 -5.94 -2.74 8.50
CA ILE A 222 -6.81 -3.52 7.61
C ILE A 222 -6.38 -4.99 7.66
N THR A 223 -7.36 -5.90 7.73
CA THR A 223 -7.17 -7.33 7.50
C THR A 223 -7.71 -7.68 6.13
N ALA A 224 -6.83 -7.91 5.17
CA ALA A 224 -7.18 -8.29 3.80
C ALA A 224 -7.07 -9.81 3.60
N LYS A 225 -8.04 -10.42 2.91
CA LYS A 225 -8.13 -11.86 2.67
C LYS A 225 -8.61 -12.13 1.25
N TYR A 226 -8.11 -13.22 0.64
CA TYR A 226 -8.52 -13.64 -0.71
C TYR A 226 -8.42 -12.52 -1.76
N MET A 227 -7.49 -11.58 -1.59
CA MET A 227 -7.24 -10.51 -2.55
C MET A 227 -6.79 -11.11 -3.88
N THR A 228 -7.29 -10.57 -4.98
CA THR A 228 -6.93 -11.01 -6.34
C THR A 228 -6.51 -9.81 -7.18
N SER A 229 -5.61 -10.00 -8.14
CA SER A 229 -5.34 -8.95 -9.12
C SER A 229 -6.60 -8.67 -9.95
N SER A 230 -6.97 -7.39 -10.12
CA SER A 230 -8.15 -7.02 -10.91
C SER A 230 -8.02 -7.48 -12.36
N PRO A 231 -9.04 -8.09 -12.98
CA PRO A 231 -8.98 -8.44 -14.39
C PRO A 231 -9.15 -7.22 -15.31
N ASN A 232 -9.79 -6.14 -14.82
CA ASN A 232 -10.31 -5.05 -15.66
C ASN A 232 -9.83 -3.65 -15.24
N LEU A 233 -9.36 -3.45 -14.00
CA LEU A 233 -8.84 -2.14 -13.58
C LEU A 233 -7.39 -1.97 -14.04
N LEU A 234 -7.12 -0.93 -14.83
CA LEU A 234 -5.78 -0.50 -15.21
C LEU A 234 -5.23 0.51 -14.21
N ALA A 235 -3.91 0.53 -14.05
CA ALA A 235 -3.22 1.58 -13.30
C ALA A 235 -3.34 2.93 -14.03
N PRO A 236 -3.36 4.07 -13.30
CA PRO A 236 -3.40 5.40 -13.92
C PRO A 236 -2.36 5.59 -15.01
N ASN A 237 -2.78 6.18 -16.13
CA ASN A 237 -1.98 6.40 -17.35
C ASN A 237 -1.45 5.13 -18.06
N SER A 238 -1.86 3.92 -17.67
CA SER A 238 -1.52 2.68 -18.38
C SER A 238 -2.64 2.18 -19.30
N ILE A 239 -2.25 1.38 -20.29
CA ILE A 239 -3.14 0.66 -21.23
C ILE A 239 -3.06 -0.86 -21.07
N ASP A 240 -2.07 -1.36 -20.32
CA ASP A 240 -1.64 -2.76 -20.26
C ASP A 240 -1.30 -3.26 -18.84
N GLU A 241 -0.98 -2.37 -17.90
CA GLU A 241 -0.64 -2.69 -16.51
C GLU A 241 -1.88 -2.54 -15.60
N LEU A 242 -2.19 -3.63 -14.89
CA LEU A 242 -3.34 -3.70 -13.98
C LEU A 242 -3.12 -2.91 -12.69
N LEU A 243 -4.21 -2.46 -12.08
CA LEU A 243 -4.23 -1.67 -10.86
C LEU A 243 -3.85 -2.52 -9.62
N PRO A 244 -2.87 -2.09 -8.80
CA PRO A 244 -2.51 -2.75 -7.55
C PRO A 244 -3.62 -2.68 -6.46
N PRO A 245 -3.59 -3.60 -5.48
CA PRO A 245 -4.39 -3.51 -4.27
C PRO A 245 -4.22 -2.19 -3.51
N LEU A 246 -3.00 -1.66 -3.40
CA LEU A 246 -2.74 -0.30 -2.94
C LEU A 246 -1.86 0.45 -3.95
N TYR A 247 -2.42 1.48 -4.59
CA TYR A 247 -1.73 2.39 -5.49
C TYR A 247 -1.79 3.80 -4.90
N ILE A 248 -0.63 4.34 -4.50
CA ILE A 248 -0.57 5.61 -3.75
C ILE A 248 0.50 6.52 -4.34
N VAL A 249 0.08 7.72 -4.76
CA VAL A 249 0.96 8.76 -5.28
C VAL A 249 0.78 10.06 -4.48
N GLY A 250 1.86 10.61 -3.93
CA GLY A 250 1.88 11.92 -3.26
C GLY A 250 1.21 11.97 -1.88
N ALA A 251 1.38 10.96 -1.03
CA ALA A 251 0.77 10.91 0.30
C ALA A 251 1.75 10.49 1.41
N ALA A 252 1.44 10.85 2.66
CA ALA A 252 2.06 10.32 3.87
C ALA A 252 1.26 9.11 4.36
N VAL A 253 1.88 7.94 4.48
CA VAL A 253 1.18 6.69 4.81
C VAL A 253 1.79 6.03 6.04
N GLN A 254 0.93 5.68 7.01
CA GLN A 254 1.23 4.77 8.10
C GLN A 254 0.27 3.58 8.08
N ASP A 255 0.79 2.35 8.05
CA ASP A 255 -0.04 1.15 7.92
C ASP A 255 0.24 0.05 8.96
N GLN A 256 -0.76 -0.81 9.15
CA GLN A 256 -0.71 -2.14 9.77
C GLN A 256 -1.65 -3.04 8.96
N ILE A 257 -1.21 -3.42 7.76
CA ILE A 257 -1.98 -4.30 6.87
C ILE A 257 -1.62 -5.76 7.14
N TYR A 258 -2.61 -6.53 7.60
CA TYR A 258 -2.56 -7.98 7.70
C TYR A 258 -3.10 -8.56 6.39
N LEU A 259 -2.45 -9.58 5.81
CA LEU A 259 -2.81 -10.13 4.51
C LEU A 259 -2.68 -11.65 4.52
N GLU A 260 -3.77 -12.37 4.26
CA GLU A 260 -3.77 -13.83 4.23
C GLU A 260 -4.48 -14.45 3.02
N ASN A 261 -4.04 -15.65 2.64
CA ASN A 261 -4.71 -16.55 1.69
C ASN A 261 -5.06 -15.90 0.33
N SER A 262 -4.22 -14.99 -0.18
CA SER A 262 -4.48 -14.14 -1.35
C SER A 262 -3.58 -14.47 -2.56
N ASN A 263 -4.00 -14.09 -3.77
CA ASN A 263 -3.27 -14.31 -5.02
C ASN A 263 -3.16 -13.02 -5.85
N ILE A 264 -2.09 -12.26 -5.63
CA ILE A 264 -1.79 -10.98 -6.26
C ILE A 264 -0.61 -11.18 -7.23
N SER A 265 -0.79 -12.06 -8.21
CA SER A 265 0.29 -12.52 -9.10
C SER A 265 0.55 -11.65 -10.33
N LEU A 266 -0.33 -10.68 -10.66
CA LEU A 266 -0.21 -9.85 -11.87
C LEU A 266 0.34 -8.43 -11.61
N THR A 267 0.24 -7.95 -10.38
CA THR A 267 0.60 -6.58 -9.94
C THR A 267 1.47 -6.65 -8.69
N PRO A 268 2.21 -5.58 -8.34
CA PRO A 268 2.63 -5.39 -6.95
C PRO A 268 1.43 -5.40 -5.99
N PHE A 269 1.64 -5.68 -4.70
CA PHE A 269 0.59 -5.50 -3.69
C PHE A 269 0.51 -4.03 -3.24
N PHE A 270 1.67 -3.41 -2.98
CA PHE A 270 1.82 -1.96 -2.88
C PHE A 270 2.60 -1.39 -4.08
N TYR A 271 2.07 -0.34 -4.70
CA TYR A 271 2.82 0.60 -5.54
C TYR A 271 2.75 2.00 -4.92
N ILE A 272 3.90 2.56 -4.57
CA ILE A 272 4.04 3.78 -3.77
C ILE A 272 4.98 4.75 -4.50
N GLU A 273 4.47 5.88 -5.00
CA GLU A 273 5.27 6.89 -5.72
C GLU A 273 5.23 8.27 -5.04
N LYS A 274 6.38 8.97 -4.94
CA LYS A 274 6.48 10.33 -4.37
C LYS A 274 5.84 10.46 -2.97
N CYS A 275 5.88 9.41 -2.15
CA CYS A 275 5.22 9.35 -0.85
C CYS A 275 6.22 9.44 0.31
N LEU A 276 5.69 9.67 1.53
CA LEU A 276 6.39 9.36 2.78
C LEU A 276 5.78 8.10 3.39
N TRP A 277 6.56 7.04 3.55
CA TRP A 277 6.11 5.74 4.05
C TRP A 277 6.61 5.42 5.46
N LYS A 278 5.74 4.91 6.32
CA LYS A 278 6.08 4.38 7.65
C LYS A 278 5.24 3.14 8.00
N GLY A 279 5.81 1.96 7.82
CA GLY A 279 5.15 0.71 8.21
C GLY A 279 5.10 0.47 9.73
N GLY A 280 4.08 -0.28 10.15
CA GLY A 280 3.88 -0.77 11.51
C GLY A 280 4.11 -2.28 11.63
N ILE A 281 3.33 -2.94 12.49
CA ILE A 281 3.35 -4.41 12.64
C ILE A 281 2.43 -5.02 11.58
N ARG A 282 2.87 -6.09 10.90
CA ARG A 282 2.09 -6.83 9.91
C ARG A 282 2.33 -8.34 10.00
N ASN A 283 1.27 -9.11 9.78
CA ASN A 283 1.36 -10.55 9.49
C ASN A 283 0.87 -10.78 8.05
N ILE A 284 1.71 -11.39 7.23
CA ILE A 284 1.47 -11.66 5.81
C ILE A 284 1.67 -13.17 5.59
N SER A 285 0.61 -13.95 5.35
CA SER A 285 0.75 -15.42 5.27
C SER A 285 -0.08 -16.15 4.21
N ASN A 286 0.46 -17.24 3.68
CA ASN A 286 -0.18 -18.12 2.68
C ASN A 286 -0.59 -17.39 1.38
N ASN A 287 0.17 -16.37 0.94
CA ASN A 287 -0.14 -15.57 -0.24
C ASN A 287 0.76 -15.90 -1.44
N ILE A 288 0.26 -15.67 -2.65
CA ILE A 288 1.00 -15.76 -3.90
C ILE A 288 1.14 -14.36 -4.49
N PHE A 289 2.37 -13.87 -4.62
CA PHE A 289 2.74 -12.64 -5.34
C PHE A 289 3.47 -12.95 -6.66
N SER A 290 3.94 -14.20 -6.79
CA SER A 290 4.74 -14.71 -7.92
C SER A 290 5.86 -13.74 -8.32
N CYS A 291 5.75 -13.07 -9.47
CA CYS A 291 6.85 -12.35 -10.11
C CYS A 291 6.84 -10.83 -9.89
N ASN A 292 5.86 -10.29 -9.16
CA ASN A 292 5.78 -8.86 -8.86
C ASN A 292 6.30 -8.59 -7.43
N PRO A 293 6.90 -7.40 -7.16
CA PRO A 293 7.29 -7.01 -5.82
C PRO A 293 6.10 -6.97 -4.86
N TYR A 294 6.24 -7.53 -3.65
CA TYR A 294 5.23 -7.31 -2.60
C TYR A 294 5.09 -5.80 -2.29
N MET A 295 6.21 -5.09 -2.14
CA MET A 295 6.25 -3.62 -2.11
C MET A 295 7.12 -3.04 -3.23
N PHE A 296 6.56 -2.11 -4.00
CA PHE A 296 7.26 -1.30 -5.00
C PHE A 296 7.23 0.18 -4.58
N PHE A 297 8.40 0.76 -4.31
CA PHE A 297 8.59 2.19 -4.03
C PHE A 297 9.32 2.90 -5.18
N VAL A 298 8.81 4.07 -5.58
CA VAL A 298 9.38 4.96 -6.60
C VAL A 298 9.48 6.37 -6.01
N LYS A 299 10.64 7.04 -6.09
CA LYS A 299 10.84 8.46 -5.72
C LYS A 299 10.28 8.83 -4.33
N SER A 300 10.27 7.89 -3.39
CA SER A 300 9.60 8.01 -2.09
C SER A 300 10.60 8.07 -0.93
N HIS A 301 10.20 8.72 0.16
CA HIS A 301 10.90 8.70 1.44
C HIS A 301 10.38 7.50 2.26
N MET A 302 11.28 6.71 2.86
CA MET A 302 10.89 5.56 3.70
C MET A 302 11.45 5.74 5.12
N PHE A 303 10.56 6.00 6.08
CA PHE A 303 10.93 6.19 7.48
C PHE A 303 11.19 4.87 8.21
N SER A 304 10.38 3.83 7.94
CA SER A 304 10.62 2.46 8.40
C SER A 304 9.70 1.49 7.66
N ILE A 305 10.10 0.22 7.59
CA ILE A 305 9.22 -0.88 7.18
C ILE A 305 8.38 -1.37 8.37
N GLY A 306 8.87 -1.25 9.61
CA GLY A 306 8.26 -1.90 10.77
C GLY A 306 8.48 -3.42 10.79
N MET A 307 7.84 -4.09 11.74
CA MET A 307 7.99 -5.54 11.95
C MET A 307 7.04 -6.31 11.02
N ILE A 308 7.56 -7.25 10.21
CA ILE A 308 6.73 -8.15 9.39
C ILE A 308 7.01 -9.61 9.74
N SER A 309 5.96 -10.33 10.09
CA SER A 309 5.92 -11.79 10.01
C SER A 309 5.41 -12.21 8.63
N PHE A 310 6.26 -12.85 7.82
CA PHE A 310 5.99 -13.14 6.40
C PHE A 310 6.17 -14.65 6.14
N PHE A 311 5.07 -15.40 6.20
CA PHE A 311 5.10 -16.87 6.32
C PHE A 311 4.39 -17.60 5.16
N ASN A 312 4.95 -18.71 4.68
CA ASN A 312 4.33 -19.59 3.67
C ASN A 312 3.92 -18.87 2.36
N ASN A 313 4.59 -17.77 1.98
CA ASN A 313 4.24 -16.99 0.79
C ASN A 313 5.08 -17.41 -0.43
N GLU A 314 4.53 -17.32 -1.64
CA GLU A 314 5.30 -17.39 -2.89
C GLU A 314 5.61 -15.98 -3.40
N VAL A 315 6.90 -15.61 -3.49
CA VAL A 315 7.33 -14.29 -3.95
C VAL A 315 8.72 -14.33 -4.58
N MET A 316 8.92 -13.61 -5.68
CA MET A 316 10.22 -13.40 -6.32
C MET A 316 11.00 -12.23 -5.67
N THR A 317 10.31 -11.10 -5.46
CA THR A 317 10.86 -9.88 -4.88
C THR A 317 9.96 -9.40 -3.73
N TYR A 318 10.51 -9.30 -2.53
CA TYR A 318 9.80 -8.80 -1.35
C TYR A 318 9.72 -7.26 -1.36
N ILE A 319 10.83 -6.59 -1.72
CA ILE A 319 10.89 -5.12 -1.78
C ILE A 319 11.68 -4.66 -3.01
N TYR A 320 11.12 -3.67 -3.71
CA TYR A 320 11.77 -2.95 -4.80
C TYR A 320 11.75 -1.45 -4.46
N ILE A 321 12.91 -0.79 -4.47
CA ILE A 321 13.08 0.64 -4.17
C ILE A 321 13.85 1.33 -5.31
N LEU A 322 13.21 2.32 -5.92
CA LEU A 322 13.74 3.12 -7.03
C LEU A 322 13.81 4.60 -6.66
N GLU A 323 14.97 5.23 -6.87
CA GLU A 323 15.18 6.68 -6.74
C GLU A 323 14.75 7.22 -5.36
N GLN A 324 15.06 6.47 -4.29
CA GLN A 324 14.73 6.85 -2.91
C GLN A 324 15.19 8.27 -2.60
N GLN A 325 14.24 9.12 -2.23
CA GLN A 325 14.55 10.49 -1.82
C GLN A 325 15.14 10.47 -0.40
N ALA A 326 16.21 11.25 -0.23
CA ALA A 326 17.09 11.11 0.92
C ALA A 326 16.66 12.00 2.10
N ASP A 327 15.96 11.41 3.05
CA ASP A 327 15.95 11.88 4.45
C ASP A 327 16.34 10.72 5.38
N PHE A 328 17.18 11.03 6.37
CA PHE A 328 17.71 10.06 7.33
C PHE A 328 16.62 9.46 8.22
N VAL A 329 16.32 8.17 8.09
CA VAL A 329 16.07 7.23 9.21
C VAL A 329 16.58 5.84 8.84
N ALA A 330 17.05 5.09 9.84
CA ALA A 330 17.36 3.67 9.68
C ALA A 330 16.09 2.84 9.46
N ILE A 331 16.00 2.20 8.31
CA ILE A 331 14.94 1.24 8.00
C ILE A 331 15.20 -0.01 8.84
N THR A 332 14.30 -0.31 9.77
CA THR A 332 14.40 -1.44 10.71
C THR A 332 13.40 -2.55 10.40
N PRO A 333 13.61 -3.35 9.33
CA PRO A 333 12.79 -4.51 9.05
C PRO A 333 13.19 -5.67 9.96
N VAL A 334 12.54 -5.78 11.12
CA VAL A 334 12.46 -7.05 11.84
C VAL A 334 11.58 -7.97 10.99
N ALA A 335 12.21 -8.93 10.32
CA ALA A 335 11.58 -9.73 9.29
C ALA A 335 11.65 -11.22 9.68
N ASP A 336 10.54 -11.74 10.19
CA ASP A 336 10.38 -13.16 10.49
C ASP A 336 9.92 -13.86 9.19
N LEU A 337 10.85 -14.50 8.48
CA LEU A 337 10.76 -14.84 7.05
C LEU A 337 10.79 -16.37 6.82
N ALA A 338 9.78 -17.09 7.31
CA ALA A 338 9.74 -18.56 7.26
C ALA A 338 8.92 -19.13 6.09
N ASN A 339 9.35 -20.29 5.56
CA ASN A 339 8.66 -21.06 4.51
C ASN A 339 8.33 -20.27 3.23
N ILE A 340 9.15 -19.27 2.88
CA ILE A 340 8.96 -18.50 1.66
C ILE A 340 9.42 -19.35 0.46
N SER A 341 8.57 -19.44 -0.55
CA SER A 341 8.85 -20.08 -1.84
C SER A 341 9.01 -19.03 -2.95
N THR A 342 9.55 -19.45 -4.08
CA THR A 342 9.78 -18.61 -5.26
C THR A 342 9.14 -19.24 -6.49
N PRO A 343 8.56 -18.46 -7.42
CA PRO A 343 8.01 -18.99 -8.65
C PRO A 343 9.06 -19.77 -9.45
N THR A 344 8.63 -20.76 -10.24
CA THR A 344 9.54 -21.56 -11.08
C THR A 344 9.82 -20.92 -12.44
N TYR A 345 8.97 -19.98 -12.87
CA TYR A 345 9.14 -19.21 -14.10
C TYR A 345 8.54 -17.81 -13.93
N CYS A 346 9.13 -16.79 -14.57
CA CYS A 346 8.58 -15.44 -14.63
C CYS A 346 8.54 -14.90 -16.07
N HIS A 347 7.33 -14.68 -16.60
CA HIS A 347 7.12 -14.01 -17.89
C HIS A 347 7.25 -12.49 -17.79
N LYS A 348 6.86 -11.90 -16.65
CA LYS A 348 6.82 -10.45 -16.46
C LYS A 348 8.18 -9.93 -16.01
N ASN A 349 8.74 -9.00 -16.78
CA ASN A 349 10.07 -8.41 -16.57
C ASN A 349 10.04 -6.89 -16.27
N LYS A 350 8.84 -6.30 -16.15
CA LYS A 350 8.63 -4.89 -15.81
C LYS A 350 7.30 -4.68 -15.10
N TYR A 351 7.12 -3.52 -14.47
CA TYR A 351 5.82 -2.94 -14.13
C TYR A 351 5.86 -1.42 -14.29
N LEU A 352 4.88 -0.82 -14.97
CA LEU A 352 4.83 0.62 -15.30
C LEU A 352 6.15 1.14 -15.90
N ASN A 353 6.72 0.35 -16.81
CA ASN A 353 8.02 0.59 -17.47
C ASN A 353 9.28 0.56 -16.58
N HIS A 354 9.15 0.23 -15.29
CA HIS A 354 10.30 -0.08 -14.43
C HIS A 354 10.67 -1.57 -14.54
N GLN A 355 11.92 -1.87 -14.88
CA GLN A 355 12.40 -3.24 -15.11
C GLN A 355 12.60 -4.03 -13.81
N TYR A 356 12.17 -5.29 -13.77
CA TYR A 356 12.42 -6.22 -12.67
C TYR A 356 13.81 -6.86 -12.73
N TYR A 357 14.36 -7.19 -11.55
CA TYR A 357 15.65 -7.84 -11.35
C TYR A 357 15.45 -9.12 -10.53
N ASN A 358 16.26 -10.15 -10.77
CA ASN A 358 16.14 -11.45 -10.11
C ASN A 358 16.69 -11.43 -8.67
N SER A 359 16.10 -10.61 -7.81
CA SER A 359 16.51 -10.46 -6.42
C SER A 359 15.32 -10.33 -5.48
N PHE A 360 15.49 -10.85 -4.25
CA PHE A 360 14.51 -10.73 -3.18
C PHE A 360 14.35 -9.27 -2.72
N THR A 361 15.42 -8.47 -2.78
CA THR A 361 15.41 -7.05 -2.40
C THR A 361 16.18 -6.22 -3.43
N VAL A 362 15.56 -5.18 -3.99
CA VAL A 362 16.13 -4.37 -5.09
C VAL A 362 16.27 -2.90 -4.69
N PHE A 363 17.44 -2.32 -4.93
CA PHE A 363 17.76 -0.90 -4.74
C PHE A 363 18.38 -0.29 -6.01
N ILE A 364 17.82 0.82 -6.49
CA ILE A 364 18.32 1.51 -7.68
C ILE A 364 18.30 3.03 -7.46
N ARG A 365 19.44 3.70 -7.66
CA ARG A 365 19.61 5.15 -7.47
C ARG A 365 19.12 5.66 -6.10
N GLY A 366 19.37 4.89 -5.03
CA GLY A 366 18.89 5.19 -3.68
C GLY A 366 20.01 5.45 -2.67
N ASN A 367 19.69 6.24 -1.64
CA ASN A 367 20.46 6.33 -0.41
C ASN A 367 19.65 5.68 0.72
N SER A 368 20.16 4.62 1.34
CA SER A 368 19.42 3.85 2.34
C SER A 368 20.32 3.42 3.50
N THR A 369 19.82 3.51 4.74
CA THR A 369 20.42 2.84 5.90
C THR A 369 19.42 1.82 6.42
N PHE A 370 19.87 0.59 6.58
CA PHE A 370 19.19 -0.46 7.32
C PHE A 370 19.91 -0.64 8.65
N SER A 371 19.16 -0.70 9.75
CA SER A 371 19.67 -1.06 11.07
C SER A 371 18.82 -2.17 11.67
N ASP A 372 19.36 -2.80 12.72
CA ASP A 372 18.72 -3.89 13.45
C ASP A 372 18.21 -5.03 12.54
N LEU A 373 18.89 -5.32 11.43
CA LEU A 373 18.48 -6.41 10.54
C LEU A 373 18.44 -7.73 11.30
N TYR A 374 17.25 -8.34 11.31
CA TYR A 374 16.99 -9.64 11.92
C TYR A 374 16.20 -10.51 10.93
N PHE A 375 16.82 -11.60 10.50
CA PHE A 375 16.24 -12.58 9.58
C PHE A 375 16.09 -13.93 10.25
N ASN A 376 14.88 -14.25 10.69
CA ASN A 376 14.59 -15.54 11.30
C ASN A 376 14.20 -16.56 10.21
N MET A 377 15.02 -17.61 10.08
CA MET A 377 14.72 -18.84 9.33
C MET A 377 14.24 -18.69 7.87
N LEU A 378 14.96 -17.95 7.03
CA LEU A 378 14.79 -18.07 5.58
C LEU A 378 14.95 -19.53 5.13
N SER A 379 13.87 -20.08 4.57
CA SER A 379 13.84 -21.42 3.96
C SER A 379 14.73 -21.48 2.73
N TYR A 380 15.13 -22.69 2.33
CA TYR A 380 16.13 -22.92 1.27
C TYR A 380 15.68 -22.33 -0.08
N TYR A 381 16.22 -21.16 -0.43
CA TYR A 381 15.94 -20.46 -1.69
C TYR A 381 16.51 -21.18 -2.92
N LYS A 382 16.07 -20.75 -4.11
CA LYS A 382 16.63 -21.20 -5.40
C LYS A 382 17.94 -20.45 -5.70
N SER A 383 18.98 -21.20 -6.06
CA SER A 383 20.36 -20.73 -6.31
C SER A 383 20.57 -19.86 -7.56
N ASN A 384 19.52 -19.24 -8.11
CA ASN A 384 19.58 -18.26 -9.20
C ASN A 384 19.02 -16.87 -8.81
N ILE A 385 18.75 -16.63 -7.52
CA ILE A 385 18.17 -15.37 -7.00
C ILE A 385 19.18 -14.71 -6.05
N ASP A 386 19.46 -13.44 -6.27
CA ASP A 386 20.31 -12.62 -5.39
C ASP A 386 19.49 -12.16 -4.16
N PHE A 387 20.02 -12.14 -2.93
CA PHE A 387 19.22 -11.67 -1.77
C PHE A 387 19.04 -10.15 -1.77
N PHE A 388 20.13 -9.42 -2.04
CA PHE A 388 20.15 -7.98 -2.28
C PHE A 388 20.77 -7.67 -3.65
N TYR A 389 20.06 -6.91 -4.48
CA TYR A 389 20.59 -6.25 -5.67
C TYR A 389 20.64 -4.74 -5.44
N ALA A 390 21.77 -4.12 -5.75
CA ALA A 390 21.96 -2.68 -5.67
C ALA A 390 22.62 -2.13 -6.95
N GLN A 391 22.10 -1.01 -7.46
CA GLN A 391 22.67 -0.30 -8.59
C GLN A 391 22.69 1.21 -8.35
N ASP A 392 23.80 1.88 -8.67
CA ASP A 392 23.97 3.34 -8.61
C ASP A 392 23.58 3.93 -7.23
N SER A 393 23.78 3.18 -6.14
CA SER A 393 23.20 3.44 -4.80
C SER A 393 24.24 3.45 -3.68
N ASN A 394 23.96 4.19 -2.60
CA ASN A 394 24.74 4.18 -1.35
C ASN A 394 23.92 3.52 -0.23
N ILE A 395 24.35 2.36 0.25
CA ILE A 395 23.57 1.54 1.17
C ILE A 395 24.39 1.12 2.38
N ASN A 396 23.88 1.41 3.57
CA ASN A 396 24.40 0.94 4.84
C ASN A 396 23.51 -0.20 5.37
N PHE A 397 24.12 -1.26 5.89
CA PHE A 397 23.44 -2.40 6.51
C PHE A 397 24.05 -2.71 7.87
N GLU A 398 23.27 -2.54 8.93
CA GLU A 398 23.61 -2.89 10.31
C GLU A 398 22.68 -4.02 10.79
N PHE A 399 23.30 -5.09 11.28
CA PHE A 399 22.60 -6.30 11.71
C PHE A 399 22.42 -6.33 13.22
N ALA A 400 21.23 -6.72 13.69
CA ALA A 400 20.92 -6.88 15.12
C ALA A 400 21.62 -8.10 15.75
N ALA A 401 21.97 -9.09 14.93
CA ALA A 401 22.57 -10.34 15.36
C ALA A 401 23.62 -10.81 14.35
N THR A 402 24.64 -11.52 14.85
CA THR A 402 25.76 -12.05 14.05
C THR A 402 25.37 -13.20 13.12
N TYR A 403 24.14 -13.72 13.22
CA TYR A 403 23.65 -14.83 12.41
C TYR A 403 22.99 -14.34 11.12
N PRO A 404 23.54 -14.70 9.94
CA PRO A 404 23.01 -14.26 8.66
C PRO A 404 21.76 -15.04 8.20
N PRO A 405 21.11 -14.59 7.11
CA PRO A 405 20.17 -15.43 6.36
C PRO A 405 20.80 -16.79 5.99
N ASN A 406 20.01 -17.86 6.12
CA ASN A 406 20.43 -19.24 5.82
C ASN A 406 20.72 -19.50 4.34
N ARG A 407 21.43 -20.61 4.07
CA ARG A 407 21.76 -21.11 2.72
C ARG A 407 20.56 -21.17 1.77
N GLY A 408 20.75 -20.68 0.54
CA GLY A 408 19.82 -20.91 -0.58
C GLY A 408 19.96 -19.94 -1.76
N TYR A 409 20.39 -18.70 -1.49
CA TYR A 409 20.55 -17.66 -2.52
C TYR A 409 21.73 -17.91 -3.45
N ALA A 410 21.69 -17.29 -4.63
CA ALA A 410 22.82 -17.23 -5.57
C ALA A 410 23.97 -16.41 -4.97
N ASN A 411 23.65 -15.21 -4.49
CA ASN A 411 24.58 -14.31 -3.81
C ASN A 411 23.86 -13.57 -2.67
N LEU A 412 24.59 -13.15 -1.63
CA LEU A 412 23.99 -12.25 -0.63
C LEU A 412 23.84 -10.85 -1.22
N PHE A 413 24.90 -10.31 -1.81
CA PHE A 413 24.94 -8.98 -2.39
C PHE A 413 25.40 -9.02 -3.83
N LYS A 414 24.68 -8.31 -4.70
CA LYS A 414 25.09 -7.98 -6.06
C LYS A 414 25.04 -6.48 -6.25
N ILE A 415 26.20 -5.86 -6.46
CA ILE A 415 26.37 -4.41 -6.39
C ILE A 415 27.03 -3.84 -7.65
N ILE A 416 26.48 -2.76 -8.20
CA ILE A 416 26.95 -2.12 -9.43
C ILE A 416 26.98 -0.60 -9.22
N ASN A 417 28.14 0.03 -9.40
CA ASN A 417 28.34 1.49 -9.17
C ASN A 417 27.93 1.94 -7.74
N CYS A 418 28.12 1.08 -6.73
CA CYS A 418 27.58 1.29 -5.39
C CYS A 418 28.63 1.69 -4.36
N THR A 419 28.17 2.38 -3.31
CA THR A 419 28.82 2.30 -1.99
C THR A 419 28.00 1.35 -1.13
N LEU A 420 28.65 0.33 -0.56
CA LEU A 420 28.05 -0.63 0.36
C LEU A 420 28.78 -0.52 1.70
N ARG A 421 28.07 -0.39 2.81
CA ARG A 421 28.63 -0.50 4.17
C ARG A 421 27.92 -1.63 4.92
N ILE A 422 28.67 -2.50 5.58
CA ILE A 422 28.15 -3.60 6.37
C ILE A 422 28.70 -3.47 7.79
N TYR A 423 27.82 -3.49 8.79
CA TYR A 423 28.10 -3.40 10.21
C TYR A 423 27.60 -4.67 10.93
N ASN A 424 28.39 -5.16 11.90
CA ASN A 424 28.01 -6.20 12.87
C ASN A 424 27.75 -7.63 12.29
N VAL A 425 28.37 -8.00 11.16
CA VAL A 425 28.24 -9.34 10.57
C VAL A 425 29.50 -10.19 10.76
N ASP A 426 29.35 -11.43 11.24
CA ASP A 426 30.42 -12.43 11.21
C ASP A 426 30.60 -12.97 9.78
N MET A 427 31.43 -12.29 8.99
CA MET A 427 31.77 -12.68 7.61
C MET A 427 32.70 -13.91 7.52
N SER A 428 32.98 -14.61 8.63
CA SER A 428 33.76 -15.85 8.65
C SER A 428 32.95 -17.07 8.19
N VAL A 429 31.61 -16.98 8.18
CA VAL A 429 30.73 -18.04 7.68
C VAL A 429 30.83 -18.11 6.15
N TYR A 430 31.02 -19.31 5.59
CA TYR A 430 31.28 -19.58 4.16
C TYR A 430 30.09 -19.30 3.19
N GLN A 431 29.30 -18.24 3.40
CA GLN A 431 27.94 -18.13 2.84
C GLN A 431 27.61 -16.73 2.26
N PHE A 432 28.63 -15.94 1.92
CA PHE A 432 28.50 -14.50 1.66
C PHE A 432 29.23 -13.95 0.41
N PRO A 433 29.06 -14.49 -0.80
CA PRO A 433 29.65 -13.86 -1.97
C PRO A 433 29.03 -12.47 -2.21
N ILE A 434 29.89 -11.45 -2.24
CA ILE A 434 29.58 -10.08 -2.69
C ILE A 434 30.07 -9.94 -4.14
N VAL A 435 29.16 -10.03 -5.11
CA VAL A 435 29.45 -9.99 -6.55
C VAL A 435 29.13 -8.63 -7.18
N GLY A 436 29.63 -8.38 -8.39
CA GLY A 436 29.18 -7.26 -9.23
C GLY A 436 30.31 -6.48 -9.89
N SER A 437 30.24 -5.15 -9.86
CA SER A 437 31.21 -4.26 -10.52
C SER A 437 31.34 -2.87 -9.90
N ASN A 438 32.52 -2.25 -10.04
CA ASN A 438 32.78 -0.82 -9.85
C ASN A 438 32.18 -0.24 -8.56
N SER A 439 32.34 -0.95 -7.43
CA SER A 439 31.68 -0.62 -6.17
C SER A 439 32.66 -0.59 -4.99
N SER A 440 32.44 0.30 -4.03
CA SER A 440 33.22 0.39 -2.79
C SER A 440 32.49 -0.28 -1.65
N VAL A 441 33.11 -1.30 -1.03
CA VAL A 441 32.57 -2.09 0.07
C VAL A 441 33.33 -1.79 1.34
N TYR A 442 32.64 -1.29 2.35
CA TYR A 442 33.18 -1.01 3.68
C TYR A 442 32.64 -2.05 4.66
N LEU A 443 33.53 -2.65 5.44
CA LEU A 443 33.24 -3.68 6.41
C LEU A 443 33.63 -3.16 7.79
N ASP A 444 32.66 -3.01 8.67
CA ASP A 444 32.80 -2.60 10.06
C ASP A 444 32.26 -3.72 10.95
N SER A 445 33.00 -4.05 12.01
CA SER A 445 32.72 -5.25 12.81
C SER A 445 33.02 -5.01 14.26
N TYR A 446 31.97 -4.69 15.02
CA TYR A 446 32.00 -4.62 16.46
C TYR A 446 32.10 -6.03 17.09
N TYR A 447 33.30 -6.62 17.06
CA TYR A 447 33.56 -7.93 17.65
C TYR A 447 34.48 -7.87 18.87
N LEU A 448 34.05 -8.55 19.94
CA LEU A 448 34.56 -8.50 21.32
C LEU A 448 36.06 -8.79 21.55
N ASN A 449 36.83 -9.13 20.52
CA ASN A 449 38.26 -9.46 20.60
C ASN A 449 39.14 -8.82 19.49
N ASN A 450 38.66 -7.77 18.81
CA ASN A 450 39.41 -7.02 17.77
C ASN A 450 40.01 -7.85 16.61
N THR A 451 39.56 -9.09 16.40
CA THR A 451 40.04 -9.99 15.34
C THR A 451 38.95 -10.25 14.32
N LEU A 452 39.04 -9.54 13.19
CA LEU A 452 38.18 -9.77 12.02
C LEU A 452 38.62 -11.05 11.28
N ILE A 453 37.80 -12.10 11.34
CA ILE A 453 38.07 -13.38 10.67
C ILE A 453 37.39 -13.38 9.28
N PHE A 454 37.95 -12.65 8.34
CA PHE A 454 37.57 -12.83 6.94
C PHE A 454 38.08 -14.18 6.41
N LYS A 455 37.29 -14.82 5.55
CA LYS A 455 37.76 -15.89 4.67
C LYS A 455 37.74 -15.40 3.23
N ASN A 456 38.72 -15.81 2.43
CA ASN A 456 38.87 -15.32 1.05
C ASN A 456 37.64 -15.65 0.16
N GLU A 457 36.85 -16.66 0.53
CA GLU A 457 35.61 -17.07 -0.17
C GLU A 457 34.49 -16.02 -0.11
N THR A 458 34.58 -15.07 0.83
CA THR A 458 33.60 -13.97 1.00
C THR A 458 33.71 -12.92 -0.13
N PHE A 459 34.89 -12.73 -0.72
CA PHE A 459 35.17 -11.64 -1.67
C PHE A 459 35.23 -12.13 -3.12
N CYS A 460 34.13 -12.74 -3.58
CA CYS A 460 34.10 -13.39 -4.88
C CYS A 460 33.38 -12.59 -5.97
N ASN A 461 34.06 -12.43 -7.11
CA ASN A 461 33.51 -11.97 -8.39
C ASN A 461 32.82 -10.59 -8.38
N CYS A 462 33.45 -9.60 -7.73
CA CYS A 462 33.15 -8.17 -7.89
C CYS A 462 34.28 -7.49 -8.67
N SER A 463 34.03 -7.18 -9.94
CA SER A 463 35.03 -6.57 -10.84
C SER A 463 35.33 -5.11 -10.47
N ASP A 464 36.62 -4.76 -10.39
CA ASP A 464 37.08 -3.40 -10.05
C ASP A 464 36.55 -2.84 -8.71
N CYS A 465 36.04 -3.72 -7.84
CA CYS A 465 35.48 -3.34 -6.54
C CYS A 465 36.58 -3.11 -5.50
N LEU A 466 36.39 -2.08 -4.67
CA LEU A 466 37.35 -1.65 -3.65
C LEU A 466 36.83 -2.06 -2.26
N TYR A 467 37.57 -2.93 -1.57
CA TYR A 467 37.20 -3.43 -0.25
C TYR A 467 37.97 -2.69 0.84
N TYR A 468 37.26 -2.30 1.90
CA TYR A 468 37.76 -1.52 3.02
C TYR A 468 37.34 -2.13 4.35
N GLU A 469 38.23 -2.06 5.32
CA GLU A 469 38.13 -2.57 6.68
C GLU A 469 38.15 -1.38 7.65
N TYR A 470 37.13 -1.26 8.51
CA TYR A 470 37.13 -0.33 9.65
C TYR A 470 37.71 -1.05 10.88
N LEU A 471 38.81 -0.53 11.42
CA LEU A 471 39.46 -1.04 12.64
C LEU A 471 39.83 0.13 13.56
N ASN A 472 39.18 0.22 14.72
CA ASN A 472 39.46 1.24 15.74
C ASN A 472 39.55 2.67 15.15
N SER A 473 38.50 3.07 14.40
CA SER A 473 38.40 4.33 13.63
C SER A 473 39.36 4.50 12.43
N ASN A 474 40.27 3.57 12.16
CA ASN A 474 41.11 3.59 10.95
C ASN A 474 40.42 2.87 9.79
N ILE A 475 40.56 3.40 8.58
CA ILE A 475 40.13 2.74 7.33
C ILE A 475 41.37 2.12 6.67
N LYS A 476 41.35 0.81 6.46
CA LYS A 476 42.38 0.06 5.75
C LYS A 476 41.80 -0.54 4.48
N ARG A 477 42.51 -0.42 3.34
CA ARG A 477 42.12 -1.14 2.11
C ARG A 477 42.51 -2.62 2.26
N ILE A 478 41.57 -3.51 1.96
CA ILE A 478 41.82 -4.96 1.86
C ILE A 478 42.37 -5.24 0.45
N ASP A 479 43.42 -6.06 0.36
CA ASP A 479 43.87 -6.62 -0.91
C ASP A 479 43.09 -7.91 -1.22
N THR A 480 42.33 -7.89 -2.31
CA THR A 480 41.52 -9.02 -2.81
C THR A 480 42.12 -9.68 -4.06
N SER A 481 43.42 -9.49 -4.31
CA SER A 481 44.17 -10.17 -5.38
C SER A 481 44.09 -11.71 -5.31
N PHE A 482 43.80 -12.26 -4.14
CA PHE A 482 43.61 -13.69 -3.87
C PHE A 482 42.28 -14.26 -4.42
N ARG A 483 42.16 -14.38 -5.75
CA ARG A 483 40.99 -14.99 -6.41
C ARG A 483 40.79 -16.44 -5.95
N TYR A 484 39.66 -16.75 -5.32
CA TYR A 484 39.35 -18.11 -4.86
C TYR A 484 38.82 -19.01 -5.99
N SER A 485 39.33 -20.24 -6.07
CA SER A 485 39.09 -21.16 -7.20
C SER A 485 37.70 -21.79 -7.24
N LEU A 486 37.05 -21.95 -6.08
CA LEU A 486 35.67 -22.45 -5.99
C LEU A 486 34.62 -21.38 -6.37
N CYS A 487 35.01 -20.10 -6.47
CA CYS A 487 34.18 -19.04 -7.01
C CYS A 487 34.18 -19.05 -8.54
N ASN A 488 33.88 -20.22 -9.08
CA ASN A 488 33.86 -20.54 -10.49
C ASN A 488 32.49 -20.13 -11.06
N PRO A 489 32.38 -19.05 -11.87
CA PRO A 489 31.10 -18.46 -12.19
C PRO A 489 30.28 -19.38 -13.10
N LYS A 490 29.01 -19.60 -12.74
CA LYS A 490 28.00 -20.07 -13.69
C LYS A 490 27.74 -18.94 -14.68
N LEU A 491 28.55 -18.91 -15.75
CA LEU A 491 28.53 -17.90 -16.80
C LEU A 491 27.10 -17.58 -17.22
N THR A 492 26.72 -16.30 -17.11
CA THR A 492 25.43 -15.81 -17.60
C THR A 492 25.38 -16.12 -19.11
N PRO A 493 24.33 -16.80 -19.60
CA PRO A 493 24.31 -17.30 -20.96
C PRO A 493 24.39 -16.13 -21.95
N THR A 494 25.48 -16.07 -22.70
CA THR A 494 25.60 -15.19 -23.86
C THR A 494 24.45 -15.55 -24.81
N PRO A 495 23.65 -14.58 -25.31
CA PRO A 495 22.50 -14.87 -26.16
C PRO A 495 22.98 -15.61 -27.41
N SER A 496 22.49 -16.84 -27.61
CA SER A 496 22.96 -17.69 -28.70
C SER A 496 22.49 -17.14 -30.05
N THR A 497 23.43 -16.84 -30.93
CA THR A 497 23.15 -16.56 -32.34
C THR A 497 22.47 -17.77 -32.96
N THR A 498 21.22 -17.59 -33.38
CA THR A 498 20.34 -18.69 -33.78
C THR A 498 20.74 -19.24 -35.15
N THR A 499 21.65 -20.22 -35.15
CA THR A 499 21.99 -20.96 -36.36
C THR A 499 20.81 -21.85 -36.76
N THR A 500 20.27 -21.60 -37.97
CA THR A 500 19.09 -22.29 -38.49
C THR A 500 19.36 -23.79 -38.63
N PRO A 501 18.48 -24.68 -38.13
CA PRO A 501 18.76 -26.11 -38.11
C PRO A 501 18.67 -26.74 -39.51
N THR A 502 19.74 -27.41 -39.93
CA THR A 502 19.72 -28.34 -41.06
C THR A 502 19.18 -29.70 -40.57
N PRO A 503 18.18 -30.32 -41.23
CA PRO A 503 17.57 -31.55 -40.74
C PRO A 503 18.52 -32.75 -40.85
N SER A 504 18.71 -33.47 -39.73
CA SER A 504 19.48 -34.72 -39.66
C SER A 504 18.53 -35.90 -39.41
N THR A 505 18.68 -36.98 -40.19
CA THR A 505 17.81 -38.16 -40.11
C THR A 505 18.11 -39.06 -38.91
N THR A 506 17.06 -39.55 -38.26
CA THR A 506 17.14 -40.32 -37.01
C THR A 506 17.36 -41.82 -37.22
N THR A 507 18.52 -42.35 -36.83
CA THR A 507 18.73 -43.79 -36.59
C THR A 507 19.69 -44.01 -35.42
N THR A 508 19.17 -44.26 -34.21
CA THR A 508 20.01 -44.70 -33.07
C THR A 508 19.23 -45.67 -32.18
N SER A 509 19.90 -46.71 -31.70
CA SER A 509 19.36 -47.75 -30.80
C SER A 509 20.00 -47.69 -29.40
N THR A 510 19.34 -48.31 -28.42
CA THR A 510 19.80 -48.53 -27.03
C THR A 510 21.06 -49.44 -26.96
N SER A 511 21.90 -49.42 -25.90
CA SER A 511 21.54 -49.72 -24.50
C SER A 511 22.62 -49.41 -23.42
N THR A 512 22.15 -49.40 -22.17
CA THR A 512 22.76 -49.89 -20.89
C THR A 512 24.25 -49.69 -20.47
N THR A 513 24.43 -48.84 -19.44
CA THR A 513 24.83 -49.16 -18.03
C THR A 513 26.10 -49.99 -17.64
N ILE A 514 26.76 -49.57 -16.53
CA ILE A 514 27.44 -50.32 -15.42
C ILE A 514 28.93 -49.94 -15.09
N THR A 515 29.08 -49.32 -13.90
CA THR A 515 30.17 -49.26 -12.86
C THR A 515 31.69 -49.24 -13.17
N ASP A 516 32.38 -48.18 -12.65
CA ASP A 516 33.27 -48.17 -11.44
C ASP A 516 34.52 -49.11 -11.36
N PRO A 517 35.55 -48.91 -10.47
CA PRO A 517 36.02 -47.74 -9.68
C PRO A 517 37.53 -47.40 -9.91
N THR A 518 38.14 -46.55 -9.04
CA THR A 518 39.47 -46.77 -8.36
C THR A 518 40.56 -45.65 -8.40
N ALA A 519 40.71 -44.94 -7.26
CA ALA A 519 41.94 -44.50 -6.54
C ALA A 519 43.06 -43.55 -7.10
N THR A 520 43.71 -42.84 -6.14
CA THR A 520 45.12 -42.29 -6.14
C THR A 520 45.49 -41.12 -7.10
N THR A 521 46.46 -40.20 -6.88
CA THR A 521 47.45 -39.92 -5.78
C THR A 521 47.98 -38.45 -5.80
N THR A 522 48.48 -37.97 -4.65
CA THR A 522 49.63 -37.07 -4.34
C THR A 522 50.35 -36.25 -5.44
N THR A 523 50.61 -34.94 -5.22
CA THR A 523 51.97 -34.31 -5.10
C THR A 523 51.97 -32.79 -4.82
N THR A 524 53.13 -32.26 -4.40
CA THR A 524 53.37 -30.88 -3.89
C THR A 524 54.51 -30.21 -4.68
N THR A 525 54.44 -28.90 -4.95
CA THR A 525 55.65 -28.07 -5.21
C THR A 525 55.38 -26.56 -5.00
N THR A 526 56.43 -25.74 -5.08
CA THR A 526 56.49 -24.33 -4.61
C THR A 526 57.34 -23.48 -5.58
N LEU A 527 57.13 -22.15 -5.59
CA LEU A 527 58.05 -21.01 -5.92
C LEU A 527 57.21 -19.81 -6.41
N ILE A 528 57.08 -18.72 -5.64
CA ILE A 528 57.90 -17.47 -5.63
C ILE A 528 57.55 -16.48 -6.77
N PRO A 529 57.28 -15.18 -6.48
CA PRO A 529 56.70 -14.22 -7.45
C PRO A 529 57.72 -13.32 -8.17
N THR A 530 57.24 -12.45 -9.06
CA THR A 530 58.00 -11.34 -9.68
C THR A 530 57.13 -10.08 -9.78
N SER A 531 57.73 -8.89 -9.68
CA SER A 531 57.03 -7.60 -9.52
C SER A 531 57.27 -6.61 -10.67
N THR A 532 56.23 -5.87 -11.04
CA THR A 532 56.18 -4.61 -11.82
C THR A 532 54.76 -4.03 -11.56
N THR A 533 54.48 -2.82 -11.05
CA THR A 533 55.08 -1.46 -11.10
C THR A 533 54.65 -0.66 -12.33
N SER A 534 54.29 0.63 -12.13
CA SER A 534 53.98 1.69 -13.14
C SER A 534 52.57 1.62 -13.80
N THR A 535 51.85 2.69 -14.18
CA THR A 535 51.65 4.06 -13.62
C THR A 535 50.35 4.71 -14.17
N THR A 536 50.01 5.92 -13.70
CA THR A 536 49.14 7.01 -14.25
C THR A 536 48.60 6.92 -15.70
N THR A 537 47.46 7.54 -16.10
CA THR A 537 47.03 8.94 -15.83
C THR A 537 45.51 9.15 -16.09
N SER A 538 44.97 10.31 -15.70
CA SER A 538 43.58 10.76 -15.92
C SER A 538 43.30 11.42 -17.28
N THR A 539 42.01 11.56 -17.63
CA THR A 539 41.49 12.57 -18.60
C THR A 539 39.99 12.82 -18.36
N THR A 540 39.40 13.86 -18.97
CA THR A 540 38.21 14.53 -18.41
C THR A 540 37.17 14.94 -19.47
N SER A 541 35.88 14.87 -19.11
CA SER A 541 34.75 15.69 -19.62
C SER A 541 34.39 15.65 -21.12
N THR A 542 33.13 15.34 -21.43
CA THR A 542 32.17 16.38 -21.89
C THR A 542 30.73 15.84 -21.96
N THR A 543 29.75 16.74 -21.78
CA THR A 543 28.31 16.43 -21.80
C THR A 543 27.69 16.88 -23.12
N THR A 544 26.72 16.13 -23.65
CA THR A 544 25.88 16.57 -24.78
C THR A 544 24.40 16.43 -24.41
N THR A 545 23.61 17.46 -24.65
CA THR A 545 22.17 17.51 -24.35
C THR A 545 21.39 17.57 -25.67
N THR A 546 20.31 16.80 -25.79
CA THR A 546 19.44 16.82 -26.98
C THR A 546 17.98 16.95 -26.59
N THR A 547 17.27 17.90 -27.20
CA THR A 547 15.85 18.18 -26.96
C THR A 547 14.98 17.46 -28.00
N THR A 548 13.76 17.07 -27.65
CA THR A 548 12.75 16.59 -28.61
C THR A 548 11.36 17.03 -28.16
N THR A 549 10.47 17.34 -29.10
CA THR A 549 9.35 18.25 -28.89
C THR A 549 8.08 17.78 -29.60
N ILE A 550 7.00 17.62 -28.82
CA ILE A 550 5.56 17.78 -29.13
C ILE A 550 5.02 17.26 -30.48
N ILE A 551 3.96 16.44 -30.43
CA ILE A 551 2.62 16.73 -31.02
C ILE A 551 1.63 15.66 -30.55
N THR A 552 0.44 16.11 -30.11
CA THR A 552 -0.71 15.27 -29.77
C THR A 552 -1.89 15.61 -30.69
N THR A 553 -2.69 14.60 -31.04
CA THR A 553 -3.91 14.77 -31.85
C THR A 553 -5.07 14.01 -31.22
N THR A 554 -6.18 14.72 -30.99
CA THR A 554 -7.37 14.21 -30.28
C THR A 554 -8.45 13.75 -31.27
N ALA A 555 -9.10 12.63 -30.98
CA ALA A 555 -10.38 12.23 -31.59
C ALA A 555 -11.22 11.49 -30.54
N ALA A 556 -12.55 11.70 -30.55
CA ALA A 556 -13.47 11.17 -29.53
C ALA A 556 -14.81 10.73 -30.13
N THR A 557 -15.26 9.51 -29.76
CA THR A 557 -16.55 8.89 -30.11
C THR A 557 -16.91 7.80 -29.09
N THR A 558 -18.18 7.43 -28.90
CA THR A 558 -19.24 8.17 -28.17
C THR A 558 -20.49 7.28 -28.12
N MET A 559 -20.97 6.95 -26.90
CA MET A 559 -22.23 6.21 -26.64
C MET A 559 -22.25 4.74 -27.18
N THR A 560 -23.20 3.86 -26.83
CA THR A 560 -24.49 4.01 -26.11
C THR A 560 -24.76 2.79 -25.21
N ALA A 561 -25.53 2.96 -24.13
CA ALA A 561 -26.03 1.87 -23.28
C ALA A 561 -27.57 1.73 -23.38
N THR A 562 -28.14 0.57 -23.03
CA THR A 562 -29.60 0.30 -23.15
C THR A 562 -30.09 -0.60 -22.01
N THR A 563 -31.34 -0.40 -21.59
CA THR A 563 -31.87 -0.80 -20.27
C THR A 563 -32.93 -1.92 -20.35
N ALA A 564 -32.83 -2.93 -19.47
CA ALA A 564 -33.90 -3.89 -19.12
C ALA A 564 -33.44 -4.77 -17.94
N ALA A 565 -34.28 -5.41 -17.12
CA ALA A 565 -35.65 -5.10 -16.67
C ALA A 565 -35.95 -5.99 -15.43
N THR A 566 -36.62 -5.46 -14.41
CA THR A 566 -36.83 -6.15 -13.12
C THR A 566 -38.02 -7.12 -13.15
N THR A 567 -38.01 -8.17 -12.32
CA THR A 567 -39.20 -8.97 -12.00
C THR A 567 -39.13 -9.46 -10.55
N THR A 568 -40.24 -9.34 -9.82
CA THR A 568 -40.30 -9.55 -8.36
C THR A 568 -41.42 -10.55 -8.03
N THR A 569 -41.17 -11.48 -7.11
CA THR A 569 -42.16 -12.52 -6.71
C THR A 569 -42.39 -12.49 -5.21
N SER A 570 -43.66 -12.45 -4.80
CA SER A 570 -44.10 -12.27 -3.41
C SER A 570 -44.25 -13.57 -2.62
N ILE A 571 -43.96 -13.52 -1.31
CA ILE A 571 -44.17 -14.61 -0.34
C ILE A 571 -45.55 -14.43 0.34
N PRO A 572 -46.34 -15.51 0.58
CA PRO A 572 -47.72 -15.40 1.06
C PRO A 572 -47.86 -15.17 2.57
N THR A 573 -48.98 -14.57 2.96
CA THR A 573 -49.34 -14.21 4.35
C THR A 573 -50.19 -15.30 5.01
N THR A 574 -49.97 -15.58 6.30
CA THR A 574 -50.87 -16.40 7.13
C THR A 574 -51.75 -15.57 8.05
N SER A 575 -52.98 -16.04 8.24
CA SER A 575 -54.05 -15.37 8.99
C SER A 575 -54.00 -15.60 10.49
N ILE A 576 -54.38 -14.59 11.28
CA ILE A 576 -54.96 -14.77 12.62
C ILE A 576 -56.34 -14.08 12.64
N THR A 577 -57.31 -14.72 13.29
CA THR A 577 -58.75 -14.45 13.13
C THR A 577 -59.37 -13.75 14.33
N THR A 578 -60.24 -12.78 14.03
CA THR A 578 -61.50 -12.43 14.74
C THR A 578 -61.53 -12.38 16.28
N SER A 579 -61.85 -11.20 16.79
CA SER A 579 -62.73 -11.07 17.97
C SER A 579 -63.77 -9.96 17.71
N ASP A 580 -65.05 -10.28 17.90
CA ASP A 580 -66.17 -9.43 17.50
C ASP A 580 -66.52 -8.37 18.56
N ILE A 581 -66.73 -7.13 18.14
CA ILE A 581 -67.54 -6.15 18.88
C ILE A 581 -68.53 -5.46 17.92
N THR A 582 -69.74 -6.00 17.89
CA THR A 582 -70.96 -5.26 17.52
C THR A 582 -71.32 -4.27 18.66
N THR A 583 -71.95 -3.12 18.47
CA THR A 583 -73.04 -2.78 17.52
C THR A 583 -72.98 -1.32 17.02
N SER A 584 -73.67 -1.08 15.90
CA SER A 584 -74.03 0.25 15.35
C SER A 584 -75.05 0.98 16.25
N PRO A 585 -75.31 2.31 16.07
CA PRO A 585 -76.23 2.71 14.99
C PRO A 585 -75.98 4.07 14.29
N ILE A 586 -76.16 4.03 12.95
CA ILE A 586 -76.96 4.96 12.12
C ILE A 586 -76.41 6.39 11.80
N GLN A 587 -76.17 6.58 10.49
CA GLN A 587 -76.50 7.72 9.61
C GLN A 587 -76.49 9.16 10.21
N THR A 588 -75.76 10.08 9.60
CA THR A 588 -76.19 10.67 8.31
C THR A 588 -75.03 11.24 7.51
N GLY A 589 -75.16 11.25 6.18
CA GLY A 589 -74.18 11.86 5.28
C GLY A 589 -74.75 13.08 4.55
N SER A 590 -73.93 14.11 4.40
CA SER A 590 -74.11 15.15 3.37
C SER A 590 -72.74 15.72 2.98
N HIS A 591 -72.55 16.01 1.68
CA HIS A 591 -71.34 16.66 1.19
C HIS A 591 -71.46 18.19 1.29
N SER A 592 -70.39 18.86 1.75
CA SER A 592 -69.93 20.12 1.14
C SER A 592 -68.51 20.50 1.56
N THR A 593 -67.71 20.88 0.56
CA THR A 593 -66.59 21.85 0.54
C THR A 593 -66.23 22.54 1.88
N SER A 594 -65.04 22.38 2.50
CA SER A 594 -63.65 22.68 2.05
C SER A 594 -63.20 24.16 2.17
N SER A 595 -62.41 24.52 3.21
CA SER A 595 -61.32 25.54 3.19
C SER A 595 -60.67 25.80 4.57
N ALA A 596 -59.36 26.09 4.60
CA ALA A 596 -58.56 26.76 5.68
C ALA A 596 -58.35 26.03 7.04
N GLU A 597 -57.28 26.25 7.86
CA GLU A 597 -55.88 26.74 7.66
C GLU A 597 -55.03 26.59 8.99
N LYS A 598 -53.70 26.36 8.92
CA LYS A 598 -52.64 26.40 10.02
C LYS A 598 -52.75 25.38 11.19
N ILE A 599 -51.72 24.78 11.83
CA ILE A 599 -50.23 24.90 11.98
C ILE A 599 -49.72 25.73 13.21
N SER A 600 -49.05 25.05 14.19
CA SER A 600 -47.96 25.52 15.12
C SER A 600 -47.68 24.48 16.25
N MET A 601 -46.59 23.70 16.28
CA MET A 601 -45.26 23.86 16.98
C MET A 601 -45.19 23.82 18.54
N ALA A 602 -44.27 23.00 19.12
CA ALA A 602 -43.08 23.44 19.93
C ALA A 602 -42.49 22.43 21.00
N GLU A 603 -41.18 22.10 20.90
CA GLU A 603 -40.12 21.99 21.97
C GLU A 603 -40.28 21.06 23.24
N PRO A 604 -39.32 20.92 24.24
CA PRO A 604 -38.01 21.57 24.50
C PRO A 604 -36.80 20.68 25.02
N THR A 605 -35.67 21.33 25.36
CA THR A 605 -34.40 20.80 25.97
C THR A 605 -34.51 20.38 27.46
N SER A 606 -33.70 19.50 28.11
CA SER A 606 -32.28 19.02 28.01
C SER A 606 -31.19 19.87 28.72
N LYS A 607 -30.35 19.29 29.62
CA LYS A 607 -29.34 20.07 30.43
C LYS A 607 -28.20 19.34 31.23
N ARG A 608 -27.67 18.15 30.88
CA ARG A 608 -26.83 17.33 31.82
C ARG A 608 -25.30 17.21 31.57
N THR A 609 -24.74 17.81 30.52
CA THR A 609 -23.37 17.46 30.02
C THR A 609 -22.18 18.09 30.79
N SER A 610 -22.40 19.14 31.59
CA SER A 610 -21.32 20.06 32.01
C SER A 610 -20.27 19.51 33.00
N ILE A 611 -20.50 18.37 33.66
CA ILE A 611 -19.63 17.87 34.74
C ILE A 611 -18.41 17.11 34.19
N MET A 612 -18.56 16.41 33.05
CA MET A 612 -17.54 15.46 32.57
C MET A 612 -16.30 16.16 31.98
N VAL A 613 -16.45 17.38 31.47
CA VAL A 613 -15.37 18.16 30.84
C VAL A 613 -14.28 18.56 31.85
N LEU A 614 -14.68 18.92 33.08
CA LEU A 614 -13.79 19.53 34.07
C LEU A 614 -12.68 18.56 34.54
N PHE A 615 -12.99 17.26 34.66
CA PHE A 615 -12.05 16.25 35.14
C PHE A 615 -10.88 16.00 34.16
N ILE A 616 -11.08 16.21 32.86
CA ILE A 616 -10.07 15.91 31.83
C ILE A 616 -9.01 17.02 31.74
N VAL A 617 -9.42 18.29 31.89
CA VAL A 617 -8.50 19.44 31.84
C VAL A 617 -7.41 19.34 32.92
N VAL A 618 -7.77 18.87 34.12
CA VAL A 618 -6.83 18.66 35.23
C VAL A 618 -5.77 17.60 34.89
N ILE A 619 -6.16 16.51 34.21
CA ILE A 619 -5.23 15.43 33.83
C ILE A 619 -4.24 15.90 32.77
N VAL A 620 -4.68 16.73 31.80
CA VAL A 620 -3.79 17.30 30.77
C VAL A 620 -2.74 18.22 31.40
N PHE A 621 -3.13 19.06 32.37
CA PHE A 621 -2.21 20.00 33.05
C PHE A 621 -1.20 19.37 34.01
N ILE A 622 -1.37 18.09 34.39
CA ILE A 622 -0.44 17.37 35.29
C ILE A 622 0.70 16.67 34.51
N PHE A 623 0.58 16.56 33.18
CA PHE A 623 1.55 15.88 32.31
C PHE A 623 2.08 16.75 31.15
N MET A 624 2.03 18.08 31.32
CA MET A 624 2.81 19.06 30.56
C MET A 624 3.95 19.61 31.42
#